data_AF-A0A3B3YUX7-F1
#
_entry.id   AF-A0A3B3YUX7-F1
#
_cell.length_a   1.000
_cell.length_b   1.000
_cell.length_c   1.000
_cell.angle_alpha   90.00
_cell.angle_beta   90.00
_cell.angle_gamma   90.00
#
_symmetry.space_group_name_H-M   'P 1'
#
loop_
_entity.id
_entity.type
_entity.pdbx_description
1 polymer ?
#
loop_
_entity_poly.entity_id
_entity_poly.type
_entity_poly.pdbx_seq_one_letter_code
_entity_poly.pdbx_strand_id
1 'polypeptide(L)'
;MSEPGKLKQKISVWLEDYWNITDLVAISVFLLGLLLRLQGEPSMGYGRVIYCVDIIFWYIRVLDIFGVNKYLGPYVMMIGKMMIDMLYFVVIMLVVLMSFGVARQAILHPDEEPTWRLARNIFYMPYWMIYGEVFADSIDRKTSVHISVSILVFTVKSISNQVWKFQRYQLIMTFHDRPILPPPLIVFPHIYIVLKRLCCTCRRKPEGERDDRLVCYVHSEFIERWIHSLTSKK
;
A
#
# COMPACT_ATOMS: atom_id res chain seq x y z
N MET A 1 11.26 -36.24 -12.21
CA MET A 1 12.38 -35.58 -11.52
C MET A 1 12.68 -36.40 -10.28
N SER A 2 13.96 -36.72 -10.02
CA SER A 2 14.36 -37.60 -8.92
C SER A 2 14.14 -36.94 -7.56
N GLU A 3 13.51 -37.68 -6.65
CA GLU A 3 13.15 -37.19 -5.33
C GLU A 3 14.42 -36.99 -4.46
N PRO A 4 14.66 -35.80 -3.88
CA PRO A 4 15.90 -35.53 -3.16
C PRO A 4 15.89 -36.16 -1.75
N GLY A 5 16.50 -37.33 -1.62
CA GLY A 5 16.53 -38.13 -0.38
C GLY A 5 17.28 -37.53 0.83
N LYS A 6 17.61 -36.23 0.83
CA LYS A 6 18.29 -35.53 1.94
C LYS A 6 17.46 -34.34 2.40
N LEU A 7 17.06 -34.33 3.68
CA LEU A 7 16.27 -33.26 4.30
C LEU A 7 16.85 -31.85 4.07
N LYS A 8 18.18 -31.70 4.06
CA LYS A 8 18.85 -30.41 3.76
C LYS A 8 18.48 -29.86 2.39
N GLN A 9 18.32 -30.70 1.37
CA GLN A 9 17.94 -30.27 0.03
C GLN A 9 16.47 -29.85 -0.01
N LYS A 10 15.58 -30.53 0.73
CA LYS A 10 14.17 -30.11 0.88
C LYS A 10 14.03 -28.77 1.61
N ILE A 11 14.83 -28.53 2.65
CA ILE A 11 14.89 -27.22 3.34
C ILE A 11 15.45 -26.13 2.41
N SER A 12 16.49 -26.43 1.64
CA SER A 12 17.07 -25.48 0.69
C SER A 12 16.08 -25.05 -0.39
N VAL A 13 15.32 -25.99 -0.96
CA VAL A 13 14.25 -25.69 -1.94
C VAL A 13 13.10 -24.92 -1.28
N TRP A 14 12.71 -25.28 -0.05
CA TRP A 14 11.65 -24.56 0.67
C TRP A 14 12.01 -23.10 0.98
N LEU A 15 13.30 -22.81 1.23
CA LEU A 15 13.83 -21.46 1.44
C LEU A 15 14.03 -20.66 0.14
N GLU A 16 13.83 -21.25 -1.05
CA GLU A 16 13.95 -20.54 -2.33
C GLU A 16 12.70 -19.71 -2.65
N ASP A 17 11.55 -20.08 -2.07
CA ASP A 17 10.29 -19.32 -2.15
C ASP A 17 10.32 -18.06 -1.27
N TYR A 18 10.26 -16.88 -1.90
CA TYR A 18 10.16 -15.58 -1.22
C TYR A 18 9.02 -15.49 -0.19
N TRP A 19 7.89 -16.13 -0.46
CA TRP A 19 6.75 -16.19 0.45
C TRP A 19 7.06 -17.00 1.72
N ASN A 20 7.77 -18.12 1.59
CA ASN A 20 8.18 -18.97 2.72
C ASN A 20 9.25 -18.27 3.58
N ILE A 21 10.19 -17.54 2.96
CA ILE A 21 11.13 -16.68 3.69
C ILE A 21 10.36 -15.62 4.50
N THR A 22 9.39 -14.94 3.88
CA THR A 22 8.62 -13.87 4.53
C THR A 22 7.78 -14.41 5.70
N ASP A 23 7.15 -15.57 5.54
CA ASP A 23 6.39 -16.30 6.57
C ASP A 23 7.29 -16.70 7.75
N LEU A 24 8.50 -17.24 7.47
CA LEU A 24 9.51 -17.55 8.49
C LEU A 24 10.00 -16.32 9.25
N VAL A 25 10.23 -15.20 8.55
CA VAL A 25 10.60 -13.93 9.20
C VAL A 25 9.48 -13.44 10.11
N ALA A 26 8.23 -13.43 9.65
CA ALA A 26 7.08 -13.05 10.46
C ALA A 26 6.94 -13.91 11.72
N ILE A 27 6.98 -15.24 11.59
CA ILE A 27 6.93 -16.15 12.75
C ILE A 27 8.09 -15.90 13.72
N SER A 28 9.30 -15.62 13.21
CA SER A 28 10.46 -15.31 14.08
C SER A 28 10.31 -13.98 14.83
N VAL A 29 9.71 -12.96 14.20
CA VAL A 29 9.44 -11.65 14.81
C VAL A 29 8.32 -11.75 15.84
N PHE A 30 7.26 -12.50 15.56
CA PHE A 30 6.20 -12.82 16.51
C PHE A 30 6.74 -13.52 17.77
N LEU A 31 7.61 -14.53 17.58
CA LEU A 31 8.26 -15.24 18.69
C LEU A 31 9.20 -14.33 19.49
N LEU A 32 9.97 -13.46 18.82
CA LEU A 32 10.82 -12.47 19.49
C LEU A 32 9.98 -11.49 20.32
N GLY A 33 8.86 -10.99 19.78
CA GLY A 33 7.90 -10.15 20.50
C GLY A 33 7.27 -10.85 21.71
N LEU A 34 7.00 -12.16 21.58
CA LEU A 34 6.50 -13.00 22.68
C LEU A 34 7.56 -13.18 23.78
N LEU A 35 8.80 -13.49 23.43
CA LEU A 35 9.91 -13.64 24.39
C LEU A 35 10.19 -12.34 25.15
N LEU A 36 10.23 -11.20 24.45
CA LEU A 36 10.42 -9.88 25.07
C LEU A 36 9.25 -9.45 25.96
N ARG A 37 8.05 -10.02 25.74
CA ARG A 37 6.86 -9.83 26.58
C ARG A 37 6.80 -10.77 27.78
N LEU A 38 7.49 -11.92 27.72
CA LEU A 38 7.65 -12.85 28.85
C LEU A 38 8.76 -12.42 29.81
N GLN A 39 9.67 -11.54 29.38
CA GLN A 39 10.64 -10.85 30.22
C GLN A 39 10.02 -9.62 30.91
N GLY A 40 10.47 -9.33 32.14
CA GLY A 40 9.96 -8.23 32.97
C GLY A 40 10.41 -6.83 32.53
N GLU A 41 9.96 -5.81 33.26
CA GLU A 41 10.36 -4.41 33.04
C GLU A 41 11.89 -4.28 32.91
N PRO A 42 12.45 -3.66 31.83
CA PRO A 42 11.81 -2.68 30.95
C PRO A 42 11.42 -3.18 29.53
N SER A 43 11.50 -4.49 29.22
CA SER A 43 11.30 -4.98 27.84
C SER A 43 9.85 -4.96 27.35
N MET A 44 8.87 -4.85 28.26
CA MET A 44 7.44 -4.95 27.96
C MET A 44 6.95 -3.91 26.93
N GLY A 45 7.53 -2.70 26.95
CA GLY A 45 7.21 -1.64 25.97
C GLY A 45 7.60 -2.00 24.54
N TYR A 46 8.81 -2.55 24.36
CA TYR A 46 9.32 -2.98 23.05
C TYR A 46 8.50 -4.13 22.47
N GLY A 47 8.08 -5.10 23.28
CA GLY A 47 7.23 -6.21 22.85
C GLY A 47 5.89 -5.75 22.23
N ARG A 48 5.28 -4.65 22.74
CA ARG A 48 4.07 -4.08 22.15
C ARG A 48 4.33 -3.47 20.77
N VAL A 49 5.40 -2.70 20.62
CA VAL A 49 5.79 -2.07 19.35
C VAL A 49 6.10 -3.13 18.30
N ILE A 50 6.78 -4.21 18.69
CA ILE A 50 7.07 -5.35 17.80
C ILE A 50 5.77 -5.97 17.27
N TYR A 51 4.78 -6.24 18.13
CA TYR A 51 3.47 -6.75 17.65
C TYR A 51 2.72 -5.77 16.72
N CYS A 52 2.85 -4.46 16.92
CA CYS A 52 2.27 -3.46 16.02
C CYS A 52 2.93 -3.43 14.63
N VAL A 53 4.18 -3.89 14.51
CA VAL A 53 4.86 -4.08 13.22
C VAL A 53 4.56 -5.48 12.65
N ASP A 54 4.51 -6.49 13.50
CA ASP A 54 4.24 -7.89 13.15
C ASP A 54 2.91 -8.07 12.39
N ILE A 55 1.84 -7.40 12.84
CA ILE A 55 0.51 -7.46 12.19
C ILE A 55 0.54 -7.00 10.71
N ILE A 56 1.52 -6.18 10.31
CA ILE A 56 1.69 -5.74 8.92
C ILE A 56 2.13 -6.92 8.03
N PHE A 57 3.02 -7.79 8.53
CA PHE A 57 3.44 -8.99 7.81
C PHE A 57 2.28 -9.99 7.66
N TRP A 58 1.44 -10.15 8.70
CA TRP A 58 0.23 -10.96 8.62
C TRP A 58 -0.77 -10.42 7.58
N TYR A 59 -0.90 -9.09 7.42
CA TYR A 59 -1.72 -8.52 6.34
C TYR A 59 -1.14 -8.79 4.94
N ILE A 60 0.18 -8.79 4.77
CA ILE A 60 0.82 -9.17 3.49
C ILE A 60 0.48 -10.64 3.16
N ARG A 61 0.49 -11.54 4.15
CA ARG A 61 0.09 -12.95 3.95
C ARG A 61 -1.39 -13.13 3.64
N VAL A 62 -2.27 -12.28 4.20
CA VAL A 62 -3.71 -12.26 3.85
C VAL A 62 -3.93 -11.82 2.40
N LEU A 63 -3.13 -10.89 1.87
CA LEU A 63 -3.21 -10.48 0.46
C LEU A 63 -2.82 -11.61 -0.51
N ASP A 64 -1.82 -12.41 -0.17
CA ASP A 64 -1.41 -13.60 -0.93
C ASP A 64 -2.53 -14.65 -1.02
N ILE A 65 -3.22 -14.92 0.10
CA ILE A 65 -4.40 -15.80 0.13
C ILE A 65 -5.52 -15.25 -0.77
N PHE A 66 -5.75 -13.94 -0.79
CA PHE A 66 -6.69 -13.32 -1.74
C PHE A 66 -6.22 -13.39 -3.20
N GLY A 67 -4.91 -13.53 -3.44
CA GLY A 67 -4.31 -13.77 -4.75
C GLY A 67 -4.82 -15.04 -5.44
N VAL A 68 -5.21 -16.07 -4.67
CA VAL A 68 -5.70 -17.35 -5.20
C VAL A 68 -7.17 -17.27 -5.67
N ASN A 69 -7.93 -16.27 -5.22
CA ASN A 69 -9.33 -16.11 -5.63
C ASN A 69 -9.43 -15.64 -7.08
N LYS A 70 -10.20 -16.37 -7.92
CA LYS A 70 -10.45 -16.07 -9.35
C LYS A 70 -10.83 -14.60 -9.64
N TYR A 71 -11.50 -13.93 -8.71
CA TYR A 71 -11.89 -12.52 -8.85
C TYR A 71 -10.86 -11.52 -8.31
N LEU A 72 -10.18 -11.82 -7.20
CA LEU A 72 -9.26 -10.88 -6.53
C LEU A 72 -7.81 -11.02 -7.02
N GLY A 73 -7.39 -12.22 -7.44
CA GLY A 73 -6.06 -12.52 -7.97
C GLY A 73 -5.58 -11.57 -9.06
N PRO A 74 -6.37 -11.31 -10.12
CA PRO A 74 -6.01 -10.34 -11.15
C PRO A 74 -5.72 -8.94 -10.60
N TYR A 75 -6.45 -8.48 -9.57
CA TYR A 75 -6.21 -7.17 -8.93
C TYR A 75 -4.93 -7.16 -8.10
N VAL A 76 -4.66 -8.20 -7.30
CA VAL A 76 -3.40 -8.32 -6.54
C VAL A 76 -2.20 -8.34 -7.49
N MET A 77 -2.29 -9.09 -8.60
CA MET A 77 -1.24 -9.13 -9.62
C MET A 77 -1.08 -7.80 -10.39
N MET A 78 -2.15 -7.02 -10.57
CA MET A 78 -2.07 -5.66 -11.13
C MET A 78 -1.37 -4.70 -10.16
N ILE A 79 -1.71 -4.72 -8.87
CA ILE A 79 -1.07 -3.91 -7.83
C ILE A 79 0.43 -4.21 -7.77
N GLY A 80 0.81 -5.49 -7.71
CA GLY A 80 2.23 -5.88 -7.63
C GLY A 80 3.07 -5.43 -8.83
N LYS A 81 2.49 -5.38 -10.04
CA LYS A 81 3.18 -4.83 -11.22
C LYS A 81 3.37 -3.32 -11.14
N MET A 82 2.33 -2.58 -10.73
CA MET A 82 2.39 -1.12 -10.58
C MET A 82 3.33 -0.68 -9.45
N MET A 83 3.57 -1.52 -8.43
CA MET A 83 4.54 -1.22 -7.37
C MET A 83 5.98 -1.08 -7.86
N ILE A 84 6.37 -1.74 -8.96
CA ILE A 84 7.71 -1.62 -9.53
C ILE A 84 7.94 -0.21 -10.08
N ASP A 85 6.97 0.33 -10.82
CA ASP A 85 7.04 1.69 -11.36
C ASP A 85 7.01 2.75 -10.24
N MET A 86 6.24 2.50 -9.17
CA MET A 86 6.25 3.34 -7.97
C MET A 86 7.62 3.35 -7.27
N LEU A 87 8.33 2.21 -7.22
CA LEU A 87 9.65 2.14 -6.59
C LEU A 87 10.68 3.01 -7.33
N TYR A 88 10.71 2.97 -8.67
CA TYR A 88 11.58 3.84 -9.47
C TYR A 88 11.27 5.33 -9.23
N PHE A 89 9.99 5.70 -9.17
CA PHE A 89 9.59 7.06 -8.84
C PHE A 89 10.07 7.50 -7.45
N VAL A 90 9.90 6.64 -6.43
CA VAL A 90 10.36 6.92 -5.05
C VAL A 90 11.88 7.11 -4.98
N VAL A 91 12.67 6.34 -5.72
CA VAL A 91 14.14 6.52 -5.76
C VAL A 91 14.52 7.88 -6.35
N ILE A 92 13.91 8.28 -7.47
CA ILE A 92 14.15 9.60 -8.07
C ILE A 92 13.71 10.73 -7.13
N MET A 93 12.54 10.57 -6.49
CA MET A 93 12.04 11.51 -5.50
C MET A 93 13.00 11.68 -4.32
N LEU A 94 13.58 10.59 -3.79
CA LEU A 94 14.55 10.66 -2.69
C LEU A 94 15.82 11.44 -3.06
N VAL A 95 16.34 11.26 -4.28
CA VAL A 95 17.52 12.02 -4.76
C VAL A 95 17.21 13.52 -4.86
N VAL A 96 16.07 13.87 -5.46
CA VAL A 96 15.62 15.27 -5.58
C VAL A 96 15.39 15.89 -4.20
N LEU A 97 14.66 15.20 -3.31
CA LEU A 97 14.39 15.64 -1.94
C LEU A 97 15.68 15.84 -1.13
N MET A 98 16.65 14.91 -1.22
CA MET A 98 17.95 15.04 -0.54
C MET A 98 18.69 16.29 -1.02
N SER A 99 18.77 16.51 -2.34
CA SER A 99 19.48 17.67 -2.90
C SER A 99 18.90 19.02 -2.47
N PHE A 100 17.57 19.15 -2.49
CA PHE A 100 16.86 20.35 -2.05
C PHE A 100 16.91 20.52 -0.52
N GLY A 101 16.77 19.43 0.23
CA GLY A 101 16.78 19.43 1.69
C GLY A 101 18.12 19.89 2.28
N VAL A 102 19.24 19.39 1.73
CA VAL A 102 20.59 19.82 2.14
C VAL A 102 20.81 21.30 1.82
N ALA A 103 20.45 21.74 0.61
CA ALA A 103 20.54 23.15 0.22
C ALA A 103 19.70 24.07 1.14
N ARG A 104 18.46 23.67 1.46
CA ARG A 104 17.58 24.40 2.38
C ARG A 104 18.21 24.52 3.77
N GLN A 105 18.71 23.43 4.35
CA GLN A 105 19.23 23.45 5.72
C GLN A 105 20.49 24.31 5.81
N ALA A 106 21.43 24.18 4.86
CA ALA A 106 22.66 24.96 4.82
C ALA A 106 22.41 26.48 4.66
N ILE A 107 21.33 26.86 3.98
CA ILE A 107 20.88 28.24 3.82
C ILE A 107 20.26 28.81 5.10
N LEU A 108 19.40 28.02 5.75
CA LEU A 108 18.52 28.51 6.82
C LEU A 108 19.20 28.49 8.19
N HIS A 109 20.08 27.51 8.42
CA HIS A 109 20.77 27.28 9.69
C HIS A 109 22.26 26.96 9.45
N PRO A 110 23.09 27.96 9.08
CA PRO A 110 24.49 27.74 8.71
C PRO A 110 25.38 27.27 9.86
N ASP A 111 25.02 27.61 11.11
CA ASP A 111 25.83 27.36 12.31
C ASP A 111 25.27 26.21 13.19
N GLU A 112 24.47 25.29 12.62
CA GLU A 112 23.83 24.19 13.36
C GLU A 112 24.68 22.90 13.34
N GLU A 113 24.92 22.32 14.52
CA GLU A 113 25.76 21.12 14.65
C GLU A 113 25.14 19.86 14.02
N PRO A 114 25.97 18.94 13.46
CA PRO A 114 25.50 17.73 12.80
C PRO A 114 24.89 16.73 13.81
N THR A 115 23.57 16.77 13.98
CA THR A 115 22.81 15.86 14.86
C THR A 115 21.85 14.96 14.07
N TRP A 116 21.44 13.83 14.66
CA TRP A 116 20.49 12.93 13.98
C TRP A 116 19.10 13.55 13.72
N ARG A 117 18.76 14.63 14.44
CA ARG A 117 17.53 15.41 14.21
C ARG A 117 17.65 16.26 12.94
N LEU A 118 18.83 16.83 12.69
CA LEU A 118 19.14 17.62 11.49
C LEU A 118 18.88 16.81 10.21
N ALA A 119 19.45 15.60 10.13
CA ALA A 119 19.26 14.73 8.97
C ALA A 119 17.78 14.33 8.77
N ARG A 120 17.03 14.09 9.86
CA ARG A 120 15.59 13.84 9.77
C ARG A 120 14.85 15.04 9.16
N ASN A 121 15.16 16.26 9.61
CA ASN A 121 14.53 17.49 9.12
C ASN A 121 14.80 17.72 7.62
N ILE A 122 16.02 17.43 7.17
CA ILE A 122 16.46 17.48 5.76
C ILE A 122 15.55 16.66 4.83
N PHE A 123 15.07 15.49 5.25
CA PHE A 123 14.10 14.70 4.46
C PHE A 123 12.65 15.08 4.75
N TYR A 124 12.31 15.24 6.04
CA TYR A 124 10.93 15.37 6.49
C TYR A 124 10.26 16.65 5.97
N MET A 125 10.89 17.82 6.11
CA MET A 125 10.23 19.06 5.68
C MET A 125 10.02 19.12 4.15
N PRO A 126 11.01 18.78 3.30
CA PRO A 126 10.79 18.66 1.86
C PRO A 126 9.75 17.62 1.44
N TYR A 127 9.68 16.48 2.14
CA TYR A 127 8.68 15.44 1.87
C TYR A 127 7.25 15.96 2.06
N TRP A 128 6.95 16.62 3.18
CA TRP A 128 5.62 17.19 3.43
C TRP A 128 5.24 18.30 2.44
N MET A 129 6.22 19.04 1.92
CA MET A 129 5.98 20.04 0.86
C MET A 129 5.49 19.43 -0.45
N ILE A 130 5.79 18.15 -0.75
CA ILE A 130 5.20 17.44 -1.92
C ILE A 130 3.69 17.23 -1.72
N TYR A 131 3.25 17.00 -0.48
CA TYR A 131 1.82 16.82 -0.14
C TYR A 131 1.06 18.15 -0.01
N GLY A 132 1.73 19.29 -0.20
CA GLY A 132 1.12 20.62 -0.18
C GLY A 132 1.21 21.35 1.16
N GLU A 133 1.76 20.73 2.21
CA GLU A 133 2.02 21.39 3.49
C GLU A 133 3.23 22.33 3.38
N VAL A 134 2.97 23.64 3.45
CA VAL A 134 4.00 24.68 3.32
C VAL A 134 4.25 25.31 4.69
N PHE A 135 5.38 24.96 5.30
CA PHE A 135 5.84 25.51 6.59
C PHE A 135 6.36 26.97 6.45
N ALA A 136 5.51 27.88 5.97
CA ALA A 136 5.86 29.27 5.65
C ALA A 136 6.46 30.03 6.85
N ASP A 137 5.91 29.84 8.05
CA ASP A 137 6.35 30.49 9.28
C ASP A 137 7.81 30.22 9.64
N SER A 138 8.39 29.10 9.14
CA SER A 138 9.80 28.74 9.34
C SER A 138 10.77 29.36 8.32
N ILE A 139 10.26 29.97 7.24
CA ILE A 139 11.04 30.45 6.09
C ILE A 139 11.10 31.99 6.03
N ASP A 140 10.27 32.69 6.80
CA ASP A 140 10.08 34.14 6.70
C ASP A 140 11.15 34.99 7.42
N ARG A 141 12.42 34.54 7.44
CA ARG A 141 13.53 35.29 8.07
C ARG A 141 14.76 35.35 7.15
N LYS A 142 15.17 36.59 6.84
CA LYS A 142 16.29 37.08 5.98
C LYS A 142 16.07 37.15 4.45
N THR A 143 16.14 38.39 3.97
CA THR A 143 15.62 38.90 2.69
C THR A 143 16.53 38.75 1.46
N SER A 144 17.60 37.96 1.53
CA SER A 144 18.56 37.83 0.41
C SER A 144 18.50 36.48 -0.30
N VAL A 145 18.16 35.39 0.40
CA VAL A 145 18.03 34.05 -0.21
C VAL A 145 16.60 33.78 -0.70
N HIS A 146 15.64 34.57 -0.23
CA HIS A 146 14.26 34.62 -0.71
C HIS A 146 14.17 34.80 -2.23
N ILE A 147 15.06 35.58 -2.85
CA ILE A 147 15.01 35.84 -4.30
C ILE A 147 15.33 34.58 -5.10
N SER A 148 16.47 33.92 -4.85
CA SER A 148 16.86 32.72 -5.59
C SER A 148 15.93 31.53 -5.35
N VAL A 149 15.51 31.31 -4.10
CA VAL A 149 14.59 30.20 -3.77
C VAL A 149 13.18 30.49 -4.26
N SER A 150 12.67 31.72 -4.15
CA SER A 150 11.34 32.07 -4.69
C SER A 150 11.33 32.06 -6.22
N ILE A 151 12.40 32.46 -6.91
CA ILE A 151 12.49 32.32 -8.37
C ILE A 151 12.45 30.84 -8.75
N LEU A 152 13.21 29.98 -8.08
CA LEU A 152 13.18 28.53 -8.36
C LEU A 152 11.80 27.94 -8.07
N VAL A 153 11.21 28.22 -6.91
CA VAL A 153 9.87 27.74 -6.52
C VAL A 153 8.78 28.29 -7.44
N PHE A 154 8.86 29.56 -7.86
CA PHE A 154 7.89 30.17 -8.77
C PHE A 154 8.02 29.63 -10.20
N THR A 155 9.24 29.41 -10.69
CA THR A 155 9.50 28.74 -11.97
C THR A 155 9.01 27.29 -11.94
N VAL A 156 9.36 26.50 -10.93
CA VAL A 156 8.89 25.11 -10.79
C VAL A 156 7.37 25.05 -10.62
N LYS A 157 6.77 25.93 -9.81
CA LYS A 157 5.32 25.96 -9.58
C LYS A 157 4.56 26.49 -10.80
N SER A 158 5.11 27.39 -11.61
CA SER A 158 4.48 27.81 -12.87
C SER A 158 4.58 26.71 -13.94
N ILE A 159 5.73 26.07 -14.13
CA ILE A 159 5.90 24.90 -15.01
C ILE A 159 4.96 23.76 -14.58
N SER A 160 4.95 23.40 -13.30
CA SER A 160 4.09 22.35 -12.76
C SER A 160 2.60 22.69 -12.88
N ASN A 161 2.21 23.98 -12.81
CA ASN A 161 0.83 24.40 -13.07
C ASN A 161 0.46 24.25 -14.56
N GLN A 162 1.37 24.50 -15.50
CA GLN A 162 1.11 24.28 -16.92
C GLN A 162 0.98 22.78 -17.24
N VAL A 163 1.88 21.96 -16.70
CA VAL A 163 1.82 20.48 -16.84
C VAL A 163 0.54 19.93 -16.19
N TRP A 164 0.20 20.37 -14.97
CA TRP A 164 -1.03 19.95 -14.29
C TRP A 164 -2.29 20.37 -15.05
N LYS A 165 -2.33 21.61 -15.59
CA LYS A 165 -3.43 22.03 -16.47
C LYS A 165 -3.52 21.13 -17.70
N PHE A 166 -2.42 20.88 -18.40
CA PHE A 166 -2.38 20.02 -19.57
C PHE A 166 -2.86 18.58 -19.28
N GLN A 167 -2.35 17.97 -18.22
CA GLN A 167 -2.79 16.64 -17.76
C GLN A 167 -4.25 16.63 -17.30
N ARG A 168 -4.71 17.68 -16.60
CA ARG A 168 -6.12 17.82 -16.17
C ARG A 168 -7.06 17.97 -17.37
N TYR A 169 -6.68 18.69 -18.43
CA TYR A 169 -7.48 18.76 -19.66
C TYR A 169 -7.58 17.39 -20.34
N GLN A 170 -6.46 16.66 -20.48
CA GLN A 170 -6.48 15.29 -21.02
C GLN A 170 -7.32 14.33 -20.17
N LEU A 171 -7.24 14.44 -18.85
CA LEU A 171 -8.05 13.65 -17.91
C LEU A 171 -9.55 13.96 -18.06
N ILE A 172 -9.94 15.24 -18.06
CA ILE A 172 -11.33 15.68 -18.21
C ILE A 172 -11.89 15.27 -19.58
N MET A 173 -11.12 15.44 -20.65
CA MET A 173 -11.49 14.99 -22.00
C MET A 173 -11.73 13.47 -22.03
N THR A 174 -10.89 12.68 -21.34
CA THR A 174 -11.06 11.23 -21.22
C THR A 174 -12.27 10.83 -20.35
N PHE A 175 -12.65 11.64 -19.36
CA PHE A 175 -13.85 11.42 -18.54
C PHE A 175 -15.15 11.85 -19.22
N HIS A 176 -15.11 12.79 -20.17
CA HIS A 176 -16.31 13.31 -20.83
C HIS A 176 -17.03 12.25 -21.71
N ASP A 177 -16.32 11.22 -22.14
CA ASP A 177 -16.81 10.11 -22.97
C ASP A 177 -16.92 8.76 -22.21
N ARG A 178 -16.85 8.76 -20.87
CA ARG A 178 -16.91 7.53 -20.05
C ARG A 178 -18.03 7.61 -18.99
N PRO A 179 -18.82 6.54 -18.79
CA PRO A 179 -19.85 6.53 -17.74
C PRO A 179 -19.25 6.70 -16.33
N ILE A 180 -20.04 7.34 -15.47
CA ILE A 180 -19.59 8.28 -14.43
C ILE A 180 -19.07 7.64 -13.12
N LEU A 181 -18.57 6.40 -13.15
CA LEU A 181 -18.27 5.63 -11.93
C LEU A 181 -16.84 5.07 -11.92
N PRO A 182 -15.98 5.46 -10.96
CA PRO A 182 -14.73 4.76 -10.72
C PRO A 182 -15.02 3.37 -10.12
N PRO A 183 -14.50 2.27 -10.71
CA PRO A 183 -14.47 0.98 -10.03
C PRO A 183 -13.35 1.05 -8.98
N PRO A 184 -13.64 1.28 -7.68
CA PRO A 184 -14.45 0.32 -6.90
C PRO A 184 -15.28 0.94 -5.73
N LEU A 185 -16.60 1.03 -5.86
CA LEU A 185 -17.51 1.29 -4.72
C LEU A 185 -18.52 0.14 -4.51
N ILE A 186 -18.01 -1.08 -4.29
CA ILE A 186 -18.78 -2.31 -4.05
C ILE A 186 -18.59 -2.83 -2.60
N VAL A 187 -18.25 -1.95 -1.67
CA VAL A 187 -18.08 -2.32 -0.24
C VAL A 187 -19.44 -2.60 0.43
N PHE A 188 -20.48 -1.82 0.12
CA PHE A 188 -21.80 -1.93 0.75
C PHE A 188 -22.57 -3.25 0.44
N PRO A 189 -22.59 -3.79 -0.80
CA PRO A 189 -23.30 -5.04 -1.09
C PRO A 189 -22.71 -6.28 -0.41
N HIS A 190 -21.38 -6.36 -0.29
CA HIS A 190 -20.71 -7.54 0.28
C HIS A 190 -20.90 -7.65 1.80
N ILE A 191 -20.92 -6.52 2.52
CA ILE A 191 -21.23 -6.50 3.97
C ILE A 191 -22.62 -7.07 4.22
N TYR A 192 -23.62 -6.71 3.41
CA TYR A 192 -24.98 -7.23 3.52
C TYR A 192 -25.07 -8.75 3.27
N ILE A 193 -24.30 -9.28 2.31
CA ILE A 193 -24.23 -10.72 2.01
C ILE A 193 -23.59 -11.50 3.17
N VAL A 194 -22.53 -10.97 3.79
CA VAL A 194 -21.87 -11.61 4.94
C VAL A 194 -22.77 -11.60 6.18
N LEU A 195 -23.45 -10.49 6.47
CA LEU A 195 -24.47 -10.44 7.54
C LEU A 195 -25.58 -11.46 7.32
N LYS A 196 -26.07 -11.59 6.07
CA LYS A 196 -27.10 -12.57 5.72
C LYS A 196 -26.62 -14.02 5.85
N ARG A 197 -25.35 -14.31 5.51
CA ARG A 197 -24.75 -15.63 5.75
C ARG A 197 -24.66 -15.97 7.24
N LEU A 198 -24.22 -15.01 8.08
CA LEU A 198 -24.11 -15.20 9.53
C LEU A 198 -25.47 -15.51 10.18
N CYS A 199 -26.58 -14.92 9.72
CA CYS A 199 -27.93 -15.28 10.18
C CYS A 199 -28.43 -16.65 9.68
N CYS A 200 -27.86 -17.21 8.61
CA CYS A 200 -28.33 -18.46 8.00
C CYS A 200 -27.58 -19.72 8.44
N THR A 201 -26.36 -19.60 8.99
CA THR A 201 -25.55 -20.76 9.43
C THR A 201 -26.14 -21.53 10.64
N CYS A 202 -27.23 -21.04 11.24
CA CYS A 202 -27.98 -21.75 12.28
C CYS A 202 -28.77 -22.99 11.79
N ARG A 203 -28.70 -23.40 10.51
CA ARG A 203 -29.36 -24.63 10.00
C ARG A 203 -28.51 -25.49 9.03
N ARG A 204 -27.81 -26.47 9.62
CA ARG A 204 -27.46 -27.85 9.16
C ARG A 204 -26.79 -28.15 7.78
N LYS A 205 -25.78 -29.02 7.87
CA LYS A 205 -25.14 -29.92 6.86
C LYS A 205 -26.11 -31.06 6.41
N PRO A 206 -25.82 -31.97 5.44
CA PRO A 206 -24.60 -32.16 4.60
C PRO A 206 -24.94 -32.48 3.10
N GLU A 207 -24.17 -33.14 2.20
CA GLU A 207 -22.76 -33.61 2.02
C GLU A 207 -22.53 -33.85 0.48
N GLY A 208 -21.31 -34.19 0.00
CA GLY A 208 -21.12 -34.86 -1.32
C GLY A 208 -20.06 -34.29 -2.30
N GLU A 209 -19.21 -35.16 -2.84
CA GLU A 209 -18.02 -34.82 -3.65
C GLU A 209 -18.33 -34.62 -5.16
N ARG A 210 -18.67 -33.39 -5.59
CA ARG A 210 -18.76 -33.00 -7.04
C ARG A 210 -18.76 -31.47 -7.31
N ASP A 211 -18.11 -30.65 -6.49
CA ASP A 211 -18.57 -29.25 -6.33
C ASP A 211 -17.87 -28.15 -7.19
N ASP A 212 -16.70 -28.40 -7.79
CA ASP A 212 -15.96 -27.34 -8.52
C ASP A 212 -16.66 -26.83 -9.80
N ARG A 213 -17.62 -27.60 -10.35
CA ARG A 213 -18.33 -27.24 -11.58
C ARG A 213 -19.75 -26.69 -11.34
N LEU A 214 -20.40 -27.01 -10.22
CA LEU A 214 -21.73 -26.50 -9.89
C LEU A 214 -21.69 -25.08 -9.32
N VAL A 215 -20.69 -24.73 -8.50
CA VAL A 215 -20.56 -23.39 -7.91
C VAL A 215 -20.49 -22.28 -8.99
N CYS A 216 -19.84 -22.56 -10.13
CA CYS A 216 -19.84 -21.63 -11.26
C CYS A 216 -21.21 -21.53 -11.96
N TYR A 217 -21.96 -22.63 -12.08
CA TYR A 217 -23.29 -22.64 -12.72
C TYR A 217 -24.34 -21.88 -11.89
N VAL A 218 -24.41 -22.12 -10.59
CA VAL A 218 -25.37 -21.45 -9.69
C VAL A 218 -25.11 -19.94 -9.62
N HIS A 219 -23.83 -19.53 -9.65
CA HIS A 219 -23.47 -18.11 -9.67
C HIS A 219 -23.83 -17.43 -11.00
N SER A 220 -23.81 -18.15 -12.13
CA SER A 220 -24.18 -17.61 -13.44
C SER A 220 -25.69 -17.42 -13.58
N GLU A 221 -26.49 -18.45 -13.24
CA GLU A 221 -27.97 -18.40 -13.25
C GLU A 221 -28.51 -17.25 -12.37
N PHE A 222 -27.90 -17.02 -11.20
CA PHE A 222 -28.35 -15.96 -10.30
C PHE A 222 -28.00 -14.56 -10.81
N ILE A 223 -26.84 -14.40 -11.48
CA ILE A 223 -26.48 -13.12 -12.12
C ILE A 223 -27.43 -12.82 -13.28
N GLU A 224 -27.71 -13.77 -14.17
CA GLU A 224 -28.58 -13.51 -15.32
C GLU A 224 -30.01 -13.16 -14.89
N ARG A 225 -30.58 -13.88 -13.91
CA ARG A 225 -31.89 -13.53 -13.34
C ARG A 225 -31.91 -12.13 -12.70
N TRP A 226 -30.80 -11.70 -12.10
CA TRP A 226 -30.70 -10.37 -11.50
C TRP A 226 -30.56 -9.26 -12.56
N ILE A 227 -29.79 -9.50 -13.62
CA ILE A 227 -29.70 -8.59 -14.79
C ILE A 227 -31.06 -8.49 -15.48
N HIS A 228 -31.74 -9.61 -15.73
CA HIS A 228 -33.07 -9.61 -16.37
C HIS A 228 -34.12 -8.90 -15.52
N SER A 229 -34.01 -8.96 -14.18
CA SER A 229 -34.84 -8.20 -13.25
C SER A 229 -34.52 -6.69 -13.21
N LEU A 230 -33.32 -6.26 -13.59
CA LEU A 230 -32.96 -4.85 -13.72
C LEU A 230 -33.42 -4.28 -15.08
N THR A 231 -33.29 -5.05 -16.16
CA THR A 231 -33.73 -4.63 -17.51
C THR A 231 -35.26 -4.49 -17.60
N SER A 232 -36.03 -5.26 -16.82
CA SER A 232 -37.50 -5.15 -16.74
C SER A 232 -38.02 -3.96 -15.92
N LYS A 233 -37.15 -3.08 -15.41
CA LYS A 233 -37.51 -1.89 -14.61
C LYS A 233 -37.00 -0.57 -15.19
N LYS A 234 -36.87 -0.52 -16.52
CA LYS A 234 -36.73 0.72 -17.32
C LYS A 234 -37.77 0.76 -18.41
#